data_AF-A0A434A033-F1
#
_entry.id   AF-A0A434A033-F1
#
_cell.length_a   1.000
_cell.length_b   1.000
_cell.length_c   1.000
_cell.angle_alpha   90.00
_cell.angle_beta   90.00
_cell.angle_gamma   90.00
#
_symmetry.space_group_name_H-M   'P 1'
#
loop_
_entity.id
_entity.type
_entity.pdbx_description
1 polymer ?
#
loop_
_entity_poly.entity_id
_entity_poly.type
_entity_poly.pdbx_seq_one_letter_code
_entity_poly.pdbx_strand_id
1 'polypeptide(L)'
;MSFILDNSSIFLKVFSKYNINNPLRIAHFLAQLSHESGNFTRLVENLNYTPEGLAGTSPFNTRLSAVQRNLYGRTSAHPANQIMIANIGYANANGNGNAASGDGWKFRGRGYIQLTGRATYEAYKKYSGYDVVNNPDLLLQVGIAIDCAAWFFSVYKNLNPLADANLITKITQKVNGGANGLADRIKKFKFYQTQNISIELLKKKAKPLPNFSSISTYAFNWLSPFNTKQT
;
A
#
# COMPACT_ATOMS: atom_id res chain seq x y z
N MET A 1 -14.88 9.65 -0.89
CA MET A 1 -15.98 8.66 -0.95
C MET A 1 -16.10 8.03 -2.34
N SER A 2 -16.07 8.83 -3.42
CA SER A 2 -16.13 8.36 -4.82
C SER A 2 -15.27 7.13 -5.09
N PHE A 3 -13.96 7.18 -4.81
CA PHE A 3 -13.05 6.05 -5.01
C PHE A 3 -13.54 4.73 -4.41
N ILE A 4 -14.10 4.75 -3.19
CA ILE A 4 -14.59 3.55 -2.50
C ILE A 4 -15.85 3.01 -3.19
N LEU A 5 -16.75 3.90 -3.61
CA LEU A 5 -17.98 3.52 -4.30
C LEU A 5 -17.70 2.99 -5.72
N ASP A 6 -16.80 3.64 -6.45
CA ASP A 6 -16.38 3.25 -7.79
C ASP A 6 -15.68 1.89 -7.79
N ASN A 7 -15.04 1.51 -6.68
CA ASN A 7 -14.37 0.22 -6.48
C ASN A 7 -15.11 -0.70 -5.50
N SER A 8 -16.41 -0.48 -5.29
CA SER A 8 -17.22 -1.19 -4.28
C SER A 8 -17.21 -2.71 -4.44
N SER A 9 -17.22 -3.24 -5.66
CA SER A 9 -17.12 -4.68 -5.92
C SER A 9 -15.79 -5.28 -5.42
N ILE A 10 -14.68 -4.57 -5.61
CA ILE A 10 -13.36 -4.96 -5.13
C ILE A 10 -13.34 -4.92 -3.60
N PHE A 11 -13.81 -3.82 -2.99
CA PHE A 11 -13.88 -3.71 -1.54
C PHE A 11 -14.76 -4.79 -0.91
N LEU A 12 -15.92 -5.11 -1.49
CA LEU A 12 -16.80 -6.18 -1.00
C LEU A 12 -16.10 -7.55 -0.99
N LYS A 13 -15.42 -7.90 -2.09
CA LYS A 13 -14.66 -9.16 -2.19
C LYS A 13 -13.56 -9.22 -1.13
N VAL A 14 -12.82 -8.13 -0.97
CA VAL A 14 -11.72 -8.02 0.00
C VAL A 14 -12.24 -8.07 1.44
N PHE A 15 -13.30 -7.34 1.76
CA PHE A 15 -13.91 -7.32 3.08
C PHE A 15 -14.41 -8.70 3.51
N SER A 16 -15.02 -9.44 2.58
CA SER A 16 -15.40 -10.83 2.82
C SER A 16 -14.17 -11.73 3.03
N LYS A 17 -13.17 -11.67 2.13
CA LYS A 17 -11.96 -12.49 2.19
C LYS A 17 -11.15 -12.31 3.48
N TYR A 18 -11.04 -11.08 3.99
CA TYR A 18 -10.17 -10.74 5.12
C TYR A 18 -10.92 -10.46 6.42
N ASN A 19 -12.22 -10.77 6.47
CA ASN A 19 -13.07 -10.55 7.64
C ASN A 19 -13.09 -9.05 8.09
N ILE A 20 -13.05 -8.11 7.15
CA ILE A 20 -13.20 -6.66 7.40
C ILE A 20 -14.68 -6.32 7.18
N ASN A 21 -15.55 -6.91 7.99
CA ASN A 21 -16.98 -7.05 7.70
C ASN A 21 -17.91 -6.38 8.71
N ASN A 22 -17.37 -5.67 9.71
CA ASN A 22 -18.15 -4.81 10.60
C ASN A 22 -17.78 -3.33 10.37
N PRO A 23 -18.67 -2.38 10.68
CA PRO A 23 -18.43 -0.95 10.44
C PRO A 23 -17.14 -0.42 11.06
N LEU A 24 -16.76 -0.94 12.23
CA LEU A 24 -15.58 -0.49 12.96
C LEU A 24 -14.29 -0.93 12.27
N ARG A 25 -14.18 -2.19 11.86
CA ARG A 25 -13.06 -2.71 11.06
C ARG A 25 -12.93 -1.97 9.74
N ILE A 26 -14.04 -1.74 9.04
CA ILE A 26 -14.07 -0.99 7.77
C ILE A 26 -13.54 0.42 7.99
N ALA A 27 -14.02 1.13 9.01
CA ALA A 27 -13.58 2.49 9.30
C ALA A 27 -12.10 2.57 9.66
N HIS A 28 -11.58 1.66 10.51
CA HIS A 28 -10.15 1.59 10.83
C HIS A 28 -9.30 1.30 9.60
N PHE A 29 -9.70 0.30 8.81
CA PHE A 29 -8.99 -0.08 7.59
C PHE A 29 -8.90 1.10 6.60
N LEU A 30 -10.04 1.69 6.25
CA LEU A 30 -10.10 2.81 5.31
C LEU A 30 -9.36 4.04 5.83
N ALA A 31 -9.38 4.30 7.15
CA ALA A 31 -8.64 5.41 7.74
C ALA A 31 -7.13 5.26 7.56
N GLN A 32 -6.59 4.06 7.76
CA GLN A 32 -5.17 3.78 7.55
C GLN A 32 -4.80 3.96 6.08
N LEU A 33 -5.52 3.32 5.14
CA LEU A 33 -5.22 3.44 3.71
C LEU A 33 -5.33 4.88 3.23
N SER A 34 -6.37 5.59 3.65
CA SER A 34 -6.58 6.98 3.27
C SER A 34 -5.46 7.90 3.78
N HIS A 35 -4.86 7.60 4.94
CA HIS A 35 -3.67 8.30 5.40
C HIS A 35 -2.44 7.97 4.55
N GLU A 36 -2.11 6.68 4.42
CA GLU A 36 -0.89 6.22 3.73
C GLU A 36 -0.84 6.64 2.26
N SER A 37 -2.00 6.73 1.61
CA SER A 37 -2.10 6.98 0.16
C SER A 37 -2.50 8.41 -0.20
N GLY A 38 -2.59 9.32 0.77
CA GLY A 38 -3.10 10.67 0.53
C GLY A 38 -4.52 10.67 -0.03
N ASN A 39 -5.43 9.97 0.64
CA ASN A 39 -6.82 9.74 0.25
C ASN A 39 -6.97 8.96 -1.08
N PHE A 40 -6.23 7.87 -1.24
CA PHE A 40 -6.25 6.98 -2.42
C PHE A 40 -5.71 7.60 -3.71
N THR A 41 -4.91 8.67 -3.61
CA THR A 41 -4.33 9.36 -4.77
C THR A 41 -2.93 8.91 -5.12
N ARG A 42 -2.24 8.20 -4.22
CA ARG A 42 -0.86 7.73 -4.40
C ARG A 42 -0.76 6.22 -4.18
N LEU A 43 -0.08 5.55 -5.11
CA LEU A 43 0.18 4.11 -5.09
C LEU A 43 1.67 3.78 -5.06
N VAL A 44 2.55 4.76 -5.18
CA VAL A 44 3.99 4.58 -5.13
C VAL A 44 4.58 5.78 -4.42
N GLU A 45 5.60 5.53 -3.60
CA GLU A 45 6.35 6.61 -3.01
C GLU A 45 7.10 7.43 -4.07
N ASN A 46 7.31 8.70 -3.77
CA ASN A 46 8.10 9.61 -4.58
C ASN A 46 9.31 10.03 -3.77
N LEU A 47 10.50 9.69 -4.26
CA LEU A 47 11.77 9.95 -3.57
C LEU A 47 12.47 11.21 -4.09
N ASN A 48 11.71 12.14 -4.67
CA ASN A 48 12.20 13.42 -5.18
C ASN A 48 12.47 14.45 -4.06
N TYR A 49 13.41 14.13 -3.17
CA TYR A 49 13.81 14.99 -2.05
C TYR A 49 14.90 15.99 -2.43
N THR A 50 14.93 17.17 -1.80
CA THR A 50 16.14 18.01 -1.75
C THR A 50 17.16 17.44 -0.75
N PRO A 51 18.43 17.89 -0.75
CA PRO A 51 19.40 17.48 0.27
C PRO A 51 18.94 17.73 1.71
N GLU A 52 18.27 18.86 1.96
CA GLU A 52 17.66 19.21 3.26
C GLU A 52 16.47 18.30 3.57
N GLY A 53 15.65 17.98 2.56
CA GLY A 53 14.57 17.01 2.70
C GLY A 53 15.09 15.63 3.13
N LEU A 54 16.19 15.16 2.53
CA LEU A 54 16.87 13.94 2.93
C LEU A 54 17.46 14.05 4.35
N ALA A 55 17.94 15.24 4.75
CA ALA A 55 18.43 15.50 6.10
C ALA A 55 17.34 15.37 7.17
N GLY A 56 16.10 15.72 6.84
CA GLY A 56 14.97 15.72 7.76
C GLY A 56 14.16 14.42 7.77
N THR A 57 14.41 13.49 6.86
CA THR A 57 13.54 12.33 6.63
C THR A 57 14.22 11.02 6.98
N SER A 58 13.65 10.25 7.90
CA SER A 58 14.07 8.87 8.16
C SER A 58 13.62 7.93 7.04
N PRO A 59 14.45 6.95 6.61
CA PRO A 59 15.77 6.62 7.17
C PRO A 59 16.93 7.37 6.49
N PHE A 60 16.65 8.24 5.51
CA PHE A 60 17.66 8.90 4.69
C PHE A 60 18.59 9.80 5.49
N ASN A 61 18.08 10.43 6.55
CA ASN A 61 18.82 11.33 7.43
C ASN A 61 20.02 10.66 8.11
N THR A 62 19.89 9.37 8.43
CA THR A 62 20.94 8.58 9.09
C THR A 62 21.73 7.71 8.12
N ARG A 63 21.14 7.35 6.98
CA ARG A 63 21.76 6.42 6.02
C ARG A 63 22.50 7.07 4.86
N LEU A 64 22.21 8.33 4.54
CA LEU A 64 22.94 9.08 3.53
C LEU A 64 23.84 10.13 4.19
N SER A 65 25.13 10.11 3.86
CA SER A 65 26.07 11.16 4.26
C SER A 65 25.66 12.51 3.68
N ALA A 66 26.17 13.63 4.24
CA ALA A 66 25.89 14.96 3.70
C ALA A 66 26.31 15.07 2.21
N VAL A 67 27.45 14.47 1.85
CA VAL A 67 27.94 14.41 0.46
C VAL A 67 26.94 13.65 -0.43
N GLN A 68 26.45 12.49 0.01
CA GLN A 68 25.48 11.71 -0.75
C GLN A 68 24.12 12.41 -0.88
N ARG A 69 23.68 13.12 0.16
CA ARG A 69 22.44 13.91 0.12
C ARG A 69 22.52 15.04 -0.92
N ASN A 70 23.66 15.73 -1.00
CA ASN A 70 23.90 16.73 -2.05
C ASN A 70 24.00 16.09 -3.45
N LEU A 71 24.68 14.95 -3.56
CA LEU A 71 24.88 14.27 -4.83
C LEU A 71 23.58 13.68 -5.42
N TYR A 72 22.70 13.12 -4.57
CA TYR A 72 21.52 12.41 -5.03
C TYR A 72 20.21 13.17 -4.82
N GLY A 73 20.16 14.15 -3.92
CA GLY A 73 19.01 15.02 -3.76
C GLY A 73 18.80 15.93 -4.98
N ARG A 74 17.57 16.38 -5.20
CA ARG A 74 17.24 17.36 -6.23
C ARG A 74 17.85 18.72 -5.87
N THR A 75 18.61 19.29 -6.80
CA THR A 75 19.17 20.63 -6.72
C THR A 75 18.72 21.44 -7.94
N SER A 76 19.17 22.70 -8.07
CA SER A 76 19.00 23.47 -9.30
C SER A 76 19.85 22.93 -10.47
N ALA A 77 20.93 22.20 -10.17
CA ALA A 77 21.86 21.68 -11.16
C ALA A 77 21.43 20.32 -11.73
N HIS A 78 20.70 19.51 -10.95
CA HIS A 78 20.25 18.19 -11.38
C HIS A 78 18.97 17.71 -10.66
N PRO A 79 18.18 16.82 -11.29
CA PRO A 79 17.07 16.15 -10.62
C PRO A 79 17.56 15.20 -9.52
N ALA A 80 16.64 14.76 -8.65
CA ALA A 80 16.96 13.74 -7.65
C ALA A 80 17.27 12.39 -8.33
N ASN A 81 18.34 11.74 -7.90
CA ASN A 81 18.61 10.34 -8.21
C ASN A 81 17.84 9.43 -7.23
N GLN A 82 16.55 9.25 -7.51
CA GLN A 82 15.64 8.50 -6.65
C GLN A 82 16.03 7.03 -6.48
N ILE A 83 16.64 6.42 -7.50
CA ILE A 83 17.13 5.04 -7.45
C ILE A 83 18.21 4.93 -6.38
N MET A 84 19.20 5.82 -6.38
CA MET A 84 20.27 5.82 -5.39
C MET A 84 19.78 6.18 -4.00
N ILE A 85 18.84 7.14 -3.88
CA ILE A 85 18.19 7.47 -2.61
C ILE A 85 17.53 6.22 -2.01
N ALA A 86 16.74 5.48 -2.79
CA ALA A 86 16.07 4.26 -2.33
C ALA A 86 17.07 3.16 -1.98
N ASN A 87 18.03 2.89 -2.87
CA ASN A 87 19.00 1.82 -2.71
C ASN A 87 19.85 2.01 -1.46
N ILE A 88 20.29 3.24 -1.16
CA ILE A 88 21.06 3.52 0.06
C ILE A 88 20.14 3.56 1.28
N GLY A 89 19.02 4.29 1.19
CA GLY A 89 18.09 4.46 2.31
C GLY A 89 17.47 3.16 2.82
N TYR A 90 17.28 2.17 1.95
CA TYR A 90 16.65 0.90 2.30
C TYR A 90 17.60 -0.30 2.29
N ALA A 91 18.91 -0.09 2.16
CA ALA A 91 19.90 -1.18 2.17
C ALA A 91 19.89 -1.97 3.49
N ASN A 92 20.09 -3.29 3.40
CA ASN A 92 20.25 -4.19 4.56
C ASN A 92 19.11 -4.09 5.59
N ALA A 93 17.90 -3.79 5.12
CA ALA A 93 16.73 -3.62 5.96
C ALA A 93 15.53 -4.34 5.36
N ASN A 94 14.71 -4.97 6.20
CA ASN A 94 13.47 -5.65 5.80
C ASN A 94 13.65 -6.64 4.62
N GLY A 95 14.73 -7.42 4.70
CA GLY A 95 15.10 -8.42 3.68
C GLY A 95 15.83 -7.87 2.46
N ASN A 96 15.95 -6.54 2.30
CA ASN A 96 16.74 -5.98 1.21
C ASN A 96 18.22 -6.31 1.38
N GLY A 97 18.90 -6.59 0.26
CA GLY A 97 20.35 -6.64 0.19
C GLY A 97 21.01 -5.27 0.39
N ASN A 98 22.32 -5.23 0.18
CA ASN A 98 23.08 -3.97 0.22
C ASN A 98 22.64 -3.02 -0.92
N ALA A 99 23.11 -1.78 -0.89
CA ALA A 99 22.69 -0.77 -1.88
C ALA A 99 22.97 -1.19 -3.35
N ALA A 100 24.02 -1.99 -3.58
CA ALA A 100 24.38 -2.46 -4.92
C ALA A 100 23.41 -3.52 -5.47
N SER A 101 22.61 -4.17 -4.62
CA SER A 101 21.63 -5.17 -5.07
C SER A 101 20.45 -4.56 -5.86
N GLY A 102 20.22 -3.25 -5.73
CA GLY A 102 19.07 -2.56 -6.32
C GLY A 102 17.75 -2.81 -5.58
N ASP A 103 17.77 -3.50 -4.44
CA ASP A 103 16.57 -3.90 -3.70
C ASP A 103 15.79 -2.70 -3.18
N GLY A 104 16.49 -1.66 -2.73
CA GLY A 104 15.84 -0.48 -2.16
C GLY A 104 14.90 0.19 -3.16
N TRP A 105 15.34 0.36 -4.41
CA TRP A 105 14.48 0.88 -5.47
C TRP A 105 13.43 -0.13 -5.93
N LYS A 106 13.83 -1.40 -6.10
CA LYS A 106 12.94 -2.45 -6.60
C LYS A 106 11.74 -2.67 -5.67
N PHE A 107 11.99 -2.73 -4.36
CA PHE A 107 10.99 -2.99 -3.32
C PHE A 107 10.63 -1.75 -2.50
N ARG A 108 10.74 -0.56 -3.10
CA ARG A 108 10.25 0.69 -2.54
C ARG A 108 8.73 0.64 -2.31
N GLY A 109 8.20 1.54 -1.49
CA GLY A 109 6.80 1.69 -1.11
C GLY A 109 5.84 1.69 -2.30
N ARG A 110 4.95 0.69 -2.33
CA ARG A 110 3.85 0.60 -3.30
C ARG A 110 2.52 0.20 -2.67
N GLY A 111 1.43 0.45 -3.39
CA GLY A 111 0.07 0.16 -2.96
C GLY A 111 -0.47 1.16 -1.93
N TYR A 112 -1.74 0.99 -1.57
CA TYR A 112 -2.43 1.89 -0.64
C TYR A 112 -1.95 1.79 0.82
N ILE A 113 -1.14 0.78 1.14
CA ILE A 113 -0.52 0.60 2.46
C ILE A 113 1.00 0.84 2.44
N GLN A 114 1.56 1.27 1.31
CA GLN A 114 3.00 1.50 1.12
C GLN A 114 3.86 0.27 1.50
N LEU A 115 3.53 -0.90 0.94
CA LEU A 115 4.32 -2.12 1.12
C LEU A 115 5.77 -1.89 0.67
N THR A 116 6.73 -2.16 1.55
CA THR A 116 8.14 -1.77 1.37
C THR A 116 9.06 -2.89 1.85
N GLY A 117 10.13 -3.19 1.11
CA GLY A 117 11.18 -4.14 1.46
C GLY A 117 10.92 -5.57 1.00
N ARG A 118 11.96 -6.23 0.48
CA ARG A 118 11.91 -7.57 -0.14
C ARG A 118 11.16 -8.60 0.70
N ALA A 119 11.44 -8.67 2.00
CA ALA A 119 10.82 -9.69 2.85
C ALA A 119 9.29 -9.56 2.89
N THR A 120 8.75 -8.34 2.87
CA THR A 120 7.30 -8.12 2.88
C THR A 120 6.67 -8.39 1.51
N TYR A 121 7.36 -8.07 0.42
CA TYR A 121 6.95 -8.44 -0.93
C TYR A 121 6.92 -9.97 -1.10
N GLU A 122 7.93 -10.67 -0.61
CA GLU A 122 7.99 -12.15 -0.62
C GLU A 122 6.88 -12.76 0.24
N ALA A 123 6.61 -12.20 1.42
CA ALA A 123 5.50 -12.62 2.26
C ALA A 123 4.14 -12.45 1.57
N TYR A 124 3.91 -11.32 0.89
CA TYR A 124 2.67 -11.11 0.13
C TYR A 124 2.58 -12.06 -1.07
N LYS A 125 3.67 -12.25 -1.82
CA LYS A 125 3.72 -13.24 -2.92
C LYS A 125 3.34 -14.62 -2.42
N LYS A 126 3.94 -15.06 -1.31
CA LYS A 126 3.66 -16.37 -0.71
C LYS A 126 2.20 -16.52 -0.30
N TYR A 127 1.58 -15.46 0.23
CA TYR A 127 0.18 -15.50 0.67
C TYR A 127 -0.81 -15.43 -0.50
N SER A 128 -0.57 -14.54 -1.45
CA SER A 128 -1.54 -14.17 -2.50
C SER A 128 -1.38 -14.95 -3.80
N GLY A 129 -0.18 -15.48 -4.07
CA GLY A 129 0.20 -16.05 -5.36
C GLY A 129 0.59 -15.03 -6.42
N TYR A 130 0.42 -13.71 -6.19
CA TYR A 130 0.87 -12.69 -7.12
C TYR A 130 2.40 -12.58 -7.09
N ASP A 131 3.06 -12.67 -8.24
CA ASP A 131 4.52 -12.53 -8.33
C ASP A 131 4.98 -11.07 -8.27
N VAL A 132 4.67 -10.40 -7.15
CA VAL A 132 5.09 -9.02 -6.87
C VAL A 132 6.60 -8.89 -6.66
N VAL A 133 7.32 -10.01 -6.51
CA VAL A 133 8.78 -9.99 -6.34
C VAL A 133 9.48 -9.74 -7.67
N ASN A 134 9.03 -10.41 -8.73
CA ASN A 134 9.53 -10.19 -10.08
C ASN A 134 8.80 -9.05 -10.79
N ASN A 135 7.53 -8.81 -10.45
CA ASN A 135 6.69 -7.78 -11.05
C ASN A 135 6.11 -6.84 -9.98
N PRO A 136 6.94 -6.00 -9.32
CA PRO A 136 6.50 -5.19 -8.19
C PRO A 136 5.42 -4.16 -8.54
N ASP A 137 5.32 -3.76 -9.80
CA ASP A 137 4.32 -2.80 -10.27
C ASP A 137 2.90 -3.40 -10.35
N LEU A 138 2.73 -4.71 -10.11
CA LEU A 138 1.42 -5.29 -9.83
C LEU A 138 0.73 -4.60 -8.63
N LEU A 139 1.49 -4.09 -7.67
CA LEU A 139 0.95 -3.31 -6.53
C LEU A 139 0.46 -1.91 -6.91
N LEU A 140 0.59 -1.50 -8.18
CA LEU A 140 -0.02 -0.28 -8.72
C LEU A 140 -1.39 -0.53 -9.35
N GLN A 141 -1.81 -1.80 -9.44
CA GLN A 141 -3.16 -2.15 -9.90
C GLN A 141 -4.13 -2.06 -8.73
N VAL A 142 -5.23 -1.31 -8.89
CA VAL A 142 -6.18 -1.00 -7.80
C VAL A 142 -6.66 -2.26 -7.05
N GLY A 143 -7.03 -3.32 -7.77
CA GLY A 143 -7.50 -4.58 -7.19
C GLY A 143 -6.44 -5.28 -6.31
N ILE A 144 -5.21 -5.39 -6.81
CA ILE A 144 -4.10 -6.02 -6.09
C ILE A 144 -3.64 -5.14 -4.93
N ALA A 145 -3.62 -3.81 -5.11
CA ALA A 145 -3.26 -2.86 -4.06
C ALA A 145 -4.22 -2.91 -2.87
N ILE A 146 -5.54 -3.01 -3.11
CA ILE A 146 -6.55 -3.14 -2.05
C ILE A 146 -6.45 -4.51 -1.37
N ASP A 147 -6.27 -5.60 -2.14
CA ASP A 147 -6.07 -6.95 -1.59
C ASP A 147 -4.81 -7.03 -0.70
N CYS A 148 -3.69 -6.50 -1.18
CA CYS A 148 -2.44 -6.40 -0.42
C CYS A 148 -2.61 -5.61 0.87
N ALA A 149 -3.32 -4.47 0.82
CA ALA A 149 -3.55 -3.65 1.99
C ALA A 149 -4.39 -4.39 3.05
N ALA A 150 -5.41 -5.14 2.62
CA ALA A 150 -6.25 -5.92 3.52
C ALA A 150 -5.54 -7.16 4.08
N TRP A 151 -4.73 -7.85 3.27
CA TRP A 151 -3.82 -8.88 3.77
C TRP A 151 -2.88 -8.33 4.83
N PHE A 152 -2.25 -7.18 4.56
CA PHE A 152 -1.33 -6.56 5.50
C PHE A 152 -2.05 -6.26 6.84
N PHE A 153 -3.23 -5.65 6.76
CA PHE A 153 -4.02 -5.28 7.92
C PHE A 153 -4.49 -6.50 8.73
N SER A 154 -5.22 -7.43 8.09
CA SER A 154 -5.94 -8.50 8.78
C SER A 154 -5.09 -9.73 9.06
N VAL A 155 -4.12 -10.05 8.20
CA VAL A 155 -3.33 -11.28 8.30
C VAL A 155 -1.91 -10.98 8.78
N TYR A 156 -1.19 -10.13 8.05
CA TYR A 156 0.23 -9.88 8.33
C TYR A 156 0.46 -9.17 9.67
N LYS A 157 -0.40 -8.22 10.02
CA LYS A 157 -0.32 -7.46 11.28
C LYS A 157 -1.38 -7.86 12.31
N ASN A 158 -2.35 -8.69 11.93
CA ASN A 158 -3.47 -9.14 12.75
C ASN A 158 -4.20 -7.98 13.47
N LEU A 159 -4.65 -6.99 12.71
CA LEU A 159 -5.22 -5.75 13.25
C LEU A 159 -6.74 -5.80 13.48
N ASN A 160 -7.43 -6.83 12.99
CA ASN A 160 -8.88 -6.97 13.17
C ASN A 160 -9.29 -6.93 14.67
N PRO A 161 -8.64 -7.67 15.60
CA PRO A 161 -8.99 -7.59 17.02
C PRO A 161 -8.77 -6.20 17.64
N LEU A 162 -7.73 -5.48 17.19
CA LEU A 162 -7.47 -4.12 17.65
C LEU A 162 -8.52 -3.14 17.12
N ALA A 163 -9.01 -3.35 15.89
CA ALA A 163 -10.10 -2.58 15.33
C ALA A 163 -11.39 -2.83 16.09
N ASP A 164 -11.70 -4.08 16.47
CA ASP A 164 -12.87 -4.40 17.29
C ASP A 164 -12.82 -3.73 18.67
N ALA A 165 -11.63 -3.68 19.28
CA ALA A 165 -11.40 -2.96 20.53
C ALA A 165 -11.27 -1.42 20.34
N ASN A 166 -11.46 -0.91 19.12
CA ASN A 166 -11.36 0.49 18.75
C ASN A 166 -10.01 1.17 19.09
N LEU A 167 -8.90 0.43 18.99
CA LEU A 167 -7.57 0.87 19.44
C LEU A 167 -6.75 1.53 18.33
N ILE A 168 -7.20 2.68 17.81
CA ILE A 168 -6.57 3.36 16.66
C ILE A 168 -5.09 3.69 16.86
N THR A 169 -4.68 4.06 18.07
CA THR A 169 -3.28 4.35 18.39
C THR A 169 -2.40 3.10 18.21
N LYS A 170 -2.86 1.94 18.71
CA LYS A 170 -2.13 0.66 18.57
C LYS A 170 -2.09 0.20 17.11
N ILE A 171 -3.18 0.39 16.37
CA ILE A 171 -3.23 0.10 14.92
C ILE A 171 -2.19 0.96 14.20
N THR A 172 -2.18 2.27 14.45
CA THR A 172 -1.24 3.22 13.83
C THR A 172 0.22 2.84 14.10
N GLN A 173 0.55 2.48 15.35
CA GLN A 173 1.87 2.00 15.72
C GLN A 173 2.29 0.75 14.95
N LYS A 174 1.37 -0.20 14.72
CA LYS A 174 1.67 -1.43 13.96
C LYS A 174 1.75 -1.22 12.44
N VAL A 175 1.03 -0.23 11.90
CA VAL A 175 1.08 0.12 10.47
C VAL A 175 2.35 0.91 10.15
N ASN A 176 2.64 1.96 10.92
CA ASN A 176 3.72 2.92 10.60
C ASN A 176 5.02 2.68 11.41
N GLY A 177 5.04 1.76 12.37
CA GLY A 177 6.18 1.56 13.28
C GLY A 177 6.30 2.66 14.35
N GLY A 178 5.26 3.49 14.54
CA GLY A 178 5.22 4.61 15.47
C GLY A 178 3.90 5.38 15.39
N ALA A 179 3.80 6.52 16.07
CA ALA A 179 2.57 7.32 16.13
C ALA A 179 2.47 8.42 15.05
N ASN A 180 3.33 8.41 14.02
CA ASN A 180 3.33 9.47 13.01
C ASN A 180 1.98 9.52 12.27
N GLY A 181 1.45 10.73 12.12
CA GLY A 181 0.17 10.96 11.45
C GLY A 181 -1.07 10.56 12.25
N LEU A 182 -0.95 10.19 13.54
CA LEU A 182 -2.07 9.70 14.35
C LEU A 182 -3.29 10.65 14.34
N ALA A 183 -3.07 11.96 14.45
CA ALA A 183 -4.15 12.95 14.43
C ALA A 183 -4.97 12.91 13.12
N ASP A 184 -4.31 12.80 11.97
CA ASP A 184 -5.01 12.68 10.68
C ASP A 184 -5.74 11.33 10.54
N ARG A 185 -5.13 10.23 11.03
CA ARG A 185 -5.78 8.91 11.07
C ARG A 185 -7.04 8.92 11.93
N ILE A 186 -7.02 9.58 13.09
CA ILE A 186 -8.21 9.78 13.94
C ILE A 186 -9.29 10.58 13.19
N LYS A 187 -8.92 11.67 12.51
CA LYS A 187 -9.86 12.47 11.72
C LYS A 187 -10.51 11.63 10.61
N LYS A 188 -9.72 10.86 9.87
CA LYS A 188 -10.19 9.95 8.81
C LYS A 188 -11.07 8.84 9.35
N PHE A 189 -10.71 8.26 10.49
CA PHE A 189 -11.51 7.24 11.16
C PHE A 189 -12.90 7.77 11.53
N LYS A 190 -12.97 8.94 12.21
CA LYS A 190 -14.24 9.60 12.52
C LYS A 190 -15.06 9.87 11.26
N PHE A 191 -14.40 10.34 10.19
CA PHE A 191 -15.06 10.50 8.89
C PHE A 191 -15.66 9.19 8.41
N TYR A 192 -14.91 8.09 8.32
CA TYR A 192 -15.47 6.82 7.81
C TYR A 192 -16.55 6.21 8.71
N GLN A 193 -16.51 6.45 10.02
CA GLN A 193 -17.60 6.08 10.93
C GLN A 193 -18.91 6.82 10.58
N THR A 194 -18.87 8.13 10.31
CA THR A 194 -20.10 8.89 9.99
C THR A 194 -20.70 8.52 8.64
N GLN A 195 -19.89 7.98 7.72
CA GLN A 195 -20.36 7.56 6.40
C GLN A 195 -21.12 6.23 6.45
N ASN A 196 -21.10 5.53 7.59
CA ASN A 196 -21.77 4.25 7.81
C ASN A 196 -21.52 3.26 6.66
N ILE A 197 -20.26 3.15 6.23
CA ILE A 197 -19.89 2.22 5.16
C ILE A 197 -20.12 0.80 5.66
N SER A 198 -21.20 0.18 5.17
CA SER A 198 -21.54 -1.20 5.45
C SER A 198 -21.43 -2.05 4.19
N ILE A 199 -21.41 -3.37 4.39
CA ILE A 199 -21.52 -4.34 3.29
C ILE A 199 -22.81 -4.11 2.49
N GLU A 200 -23.94 -3.80 3.14
CA GLU A 200 -25.18 -3.50 2.40
C GLU A 200 -25.09 -2.19 1.61
N LEU A 201 -24.49 -1.14 2.17
CA LEU A 201 -24.31 0.13 1.46
C LEU A 201 -23.47 -0.08 0.19
N LEU A 202 -22.36 -0.81 0.31
CA LEU A 202 -21.50 -1.11 -0.83
C LEU A 202 -22.22 -2.01 -1.84
N LYS A 203 -23.03 -2.98 -1.42
CA LYS A 203 -23.85 -3.80 -2.34
C LYS A 203 -24.87 -2.96 -3.11
N LYS A 204 -25.55 -2.02 -2.45
CA LYS A 204 -26.55 -1.12 -3.09
C LYS A 204 -25.92 -0.16 -4.10
N LYS A 205 -24.66 0.23 -3.87
CA LYS A 205 -23.92 1.17 -4.72
C LYS A 205 -22.99 0.48 -5.73
N ALA A 206 -22.81 -0.83 -5.61
CA ALA A 206 -22.05 -1.61 -6.57
C ALA A 206 -22.75 -1.58 -7.93
N LYS A 207 -22.06 -1.02 -8.92
CA LYS A 207 -22.47 -1.21 -10.31
C LYS A 207 -22.41 -2.72 -10.60
N PRO A 208 -23.42 -3.30 -11.28
CA PRO A 208 -23.34 -4.67 -11.75
C PRO A 208 -22.03 -4.85 -12.50
N LEU A 209 -21.30 -5.92 -12.19
CA LEU A 209 -20.21 -6.34 -13.07
C LEU A 209 -20.85 -6.60 -14.45
N PRO A 210 -20.23 -6.17 -15.57
CA PRO A 210 -20.79 -6.39 -16.89
C PRO A 210 -21.14 -7.87 -17.07
N ASN A 211 -22.29 -8.14 -17.70
CA ASN A 211 -22.71 -9.51 -17.98
C ASN A 211 -21.71 -10.15 -18.96
N PHE A 212 -20.92 -11.10 -18.49
CA PHE A 212 -19.86 -11.74 -19.27
C PHE A 212 -20.36 -12.88 -20.17
N SER A 213 -21.67 -13.15 -20.20
CA SER A 213 -22.26 -14.25 -20.97
C SER A 213 -22.17 -14.08 -22.50
N SER A 214 -21.68 -12.95 -23.01
CA SER A 214 -21.49 -12.68 -24.45
C SER A 214 -20.03 -12.59 -24.89
N ILE A 215 -19.06 -12.75 -23.97
CA ILE A 215 -17.63 -12.69 -24.32
C ILE A 215 -17.09 -14.11 -24.40
N SER A 216 -16.93 -14.61 -25.63
CA SER A 216 -16.25 -15.87 -25.91
C SER A 216 -14.79 -15.81 -25.41
N THR A 217 -14.50 -16.65 -24.42
CA THR A 217 -13.19 -17.29 -24.15
C THR A 217 -11.93 -16.46 -23.84
N TYR A 218 -11.97 -15.14 -23.64
CA TYR A 218 -10.77 -14.38 -23.24
C TYR A 218 -10.97 -13.28 -22.18
N ALA A 219 -12.01 -13.36 -21.34
CA ALA A 219 -12.31 -12.33 -20.34
C ALA A 219 -12.21 -12.80 -18.88
N PHE A 220 -11.11 -13.46 -18.51
CA PHE A 220 -10.72 -13.63 -17.10
C PHE A 220 -9.44 -12.85 -16.74
N ASN A 221 -9.17 -11.73 -17.43
CA ASN A 221 -7.96 -10.93 -17.22
C ASN A 221 -7.99 -9.96 -16.02
N TRP A 222 -9.00 -10.04 -15.15
CA TRP A 222 -9.04 -9.27 -13.89
C TRP A 222 -9.13 -10.13 -12.62
N LEU A 223 -9.12 -11.47 -12.73
CA LEU A 223 -9.36 -12.37 -11.60
C LEU A 223 -8.38 -13.55 -11.43
N SER A 224 -7.40 -13.78 -12.30
CA SER A 224 -6.22 -14.61 -12.00
C SER A 224 -5.08 -14.41 -13.02
N PRO A 225 -3.81 -14.53 -12.61
CA PRO A 225 -2.63 -14.08 -13.34
C PRO A 225 -2.22 -15.12 -14.38
N PHE A 226 -2.28 -14.80 -15.68
CA PHE A 226 -1.86 -15.74 -16.70
C PHE A 226 -0.39 -15.58 -17.08
N ASN A 227 0.33 -16.67 -16.88
CA ASN A 227 1.14 -17.33 -17.91
C ASN A 227 1.28 -16.53 -19.20
N THR A 228 2.49 -16.07 -19.48
CA THR A 228 3.01 -16.07 -20.84
C THR A 228 4.13 -17.08 -20.92
N LYS A 229 3.86 -18.10 -21.73
CA LYS A 229 4.83 -19.07 -22.23
C LYS A 229 5.96 -18.34 -22.94
N GLN A 230 7.15 -18.93 -22.84
CA GLN A 230 8.26 -18.70 -23.75
C GLN A 230 7.77 -18.81 -25.20
N THR A 231 8.08 -17.78 -25.99
CA THR A 231 8.56 -17.87 -27.37
C THR A 231 9.54 -16.72 -27.58
#